data_AF-A0A315ECC2-F1
#
_entry.id   AF-A0A315ECC2-F1
#
_cell.length_a   1.000
_cell.length_b   1.000
_cell.length_c   1.000
_cell.angle_alpha   90.00
_cell.angle_beta   90.00
_cell.angle_gamma   90.00
#
_symmetry.space_group_name_H-M   'P 1'
#
loop_
_entity.id
_entity.type
_entity.pdbx_description
1 polymer ?
#
loop_
_entity_poly.entity_id
_entity_poly.type
_entity_poly.pdbx_seq_one_letter_code
_entity_poly.pdbx_strand_id
1 'polypeptide(L)' 'MHSQMPAPIDACACPLCGQPNQCAMEAAKVSGQPVAKCWCVNASFSPELLAQVPAASQRKACICQACATKEAHG' A
#
# COMPACT_ATOMS: atom_id res chain seq x y z
N MET A 1 -5.86 -29.11 -8.44
CA MET A 1 -4.81 -28.08 -8.33
C MET A 1 -5.44 -26.72 -8.62
N HIS A 2 -5.80 -25.95 -7.61
CA HIS A 2 -6.35 -24.61 -7.84
C HIS A 2 -5.20 -23.69 -8.22
N SER A 3 -5.02 -23.47 -9.52
CA SER A 3 -4.12 -22.45 -10.05
C SER A 3 -4.61 -21.09 -9.56
N GLN A 4 -4.02 -20.59 -8.49
CA GLN A 4 -4.26 -19.23 -8.01
C GLN A 4 -3.66 -18.27 -9.05
N MET A 5 -4.49 -17.80 -9.99
CA MET A 5 -4.17 -16.56 -10.69
C MET A 5 -4.02 -15.48 -9.62
N PRO A 6 -2.91 -14.71 -9.59
CA PRO A 6 -2.81 -13.60 -8.66
C PRO A 6 -3.97 -12.66 -8.97
N ALA A 7 -4.80 -12.42 -7.95
CA ALA A 7 -5.85 -11.42 -8.04
C ALA A 7 -5.25 -10.09 -8.51
N PRO A 8 -5.97 -9.30 -9.32
CA PRO A 8 -5.48 -8.00 -9.77
C PRO A 8 -5.03 -7.17 -8.56
N ILE A 9 -3.86 -6.54 -8.68
CA ILE A 9 -3.31 -5.70 -7.61
C ILE A 9 -4.27 -4.55 -7.36
N ASP A 10 -4.87 -4.51 -6.18
CA ASP A 10 -5.69 -3.38 -5.76
C ASP A 10 -4.78 -2.27 -5.22
N ALA A 11 -4.63 -1.20 -6.00
CA ALA A 11 -3.82 -0.04 -5.64
C ALA A 11 -4.42 0.78 -4.48
N CYS A 12 -5.70 0.61 -4.17
CA CYS A 12 -6.39 1.24 -3.04
C CYS A 12 -6.27 0.42 -1.73
N ALA A 13 -5.81 -0.82 -1.82
CA ALA A 13 -5.62 -1.70 -0.67
C ALA A 13 -4.15 -1.81 -0.25
N CYS A 14 -3.93 -2.03 1.05
CA CYS A 14 -2.61 -2.30 1.60
C CYS A 14 -2.18 -3.73 1.19
N PRO A 15 -1.00 -3.91 0.58
CA PRO A 15 -0.57 -5.22 0.13
C PRO A 15 -0.21 -6.19 1.27
N LEU A 16 -0.16 -5.70 2.53
CA LEU A 16 0.18 -6.50 3.72
C LEU A 16 -1.06 -6.98 4.47
N CYS A 17 -2.13 -6.18 4.50
CA CYS A 17 -3.32 -6.47 5.32
C CYS A 17 -4.65 -6.37 4.57
N GLY A 18 -4.64 -5.97 3.29
CA GLY A 18 -5.85 -5.81 2.45
C GLY A 18 -6.76 -4.63 2.82
N GLN A 19 -6.46 -3.88 3.88
CA GLN A 19 -7.25 -2.71 4.30
C GLN A 19 -6.95 -1.48 3.43
N PRO A 20 -7.85 -0.48 3.37
CA PRO A 20 -7.60 0.77 2.64
C PRO A 20 -6.25 1.40 3.00
N ASN A 21 -5.45 1.74 1.98
CA ASN A 21 -4.12 2.32 2.18
C ASN A 21 -4.10 3.86 2.19
N GLN A 22 -5.25 4.49 1.91
CA GLN A 22 -5.41 5.94 1.82
C GLN A 22 -4.45 6.60 0.81
N CYS A 23 -4.17 5.93 -0.32
CA CYS A 23 -3.32 6.45 -1.37
C CYS A 23 -3.94 7.69 -2.03
N ALA A 24 -3.28 8.84 -1.87
CA ALA A 24 -3.76 10.10 -2.44
C ALA A 24 -3.74 10.10 -3.99
N MET A 25 -2.84 9.33 -4.62
CA MET A 25 -2.80 9.21 -6.07
C MET A 25 -4.03 8.47 -6.62
N GLU A 26 -4.42 7.35 -5.99
CA GLU A 26 -5.62 6.62 -6.42
C GLU A 26 -6.90 7.42 -6.10
N ALA A 27 -6.95 8.08 -4.93
CA ALA A 27 -8.06 8.97 -4.59
C ALA A 27 -8.22 10.12 -5.61
N ALA A 28 -7.12 10.71 -6.07
CA ALA A 28 -7.12 11.74 -7.11
C ALA A 28 -7.62 11.22 -8.46
N LYS A 29 -7.22 10.01 -8.87
CA LYS A 29 -7.73 9.38 -10.10
C LYS A 29 -9.23 9.18 -10.08
N VAL A 30 -9.77 8.74 -8.94
CA VAL A 30 -11.22 8.49 -8.78
C VAL A 30 -12.01 9.80 -8.71
N SER A 31 -11.49 10.81 -8.01
CA SER A 31 -12.20 12.08 -7.79
C SER A 31 -11.99 13.12 -8.89
N GLY A 32 -10.97 12.95 -9.75
CA GLY A 32 -10.53 13.97 -10.71
C GLY A 32 -9.86 15.19 -10.06
N GLN A 33 -9.61 15.14 -8.75
CA GLN A 33 -8.97 16.24 -8.01
C GLN A 33 -7.44 16.12 -8.06
N PRO A 34 -6.71 17.23 -7.89
CA PRO A 34 -5.26 17.17 -7.77
C PRO A 34 -4.81 16.29 -6.59
N VAL A 35 -3.68 15.62 -6.76
CA VAL A 35 -3.09 14.75 -5.74
C VAL A 35 -2.77 15.57 -4.49
N ALA A 36 -3.46 15.26 -3.39
CA ALA A 36 -3.12 15.81 -2.08
C ALA A 36 -1.82 15.19 -1.55
N LYS A 37 -1.16 15.86 -0.59
CA LYS A 37 -0.03 15.26 0.14
C LYS A 37 -0.50 13.98 0.86
N CYS A 38 0.03 12.83 0.46
CA CYS A 38 -0.22 11.57 1.16
C CYS A 38 0.68 11.48 2.40
N TRP A 39 0.14 10.99 3.52
CA TRP A 39 0.90 10.79 4.76
C TRP A 39 2.16 9.93 4.54
N CYS A 40 2.09 8.95 3.62
CA CYS A 40 3.17 8.01 3.34
C CYS A 40 4.45 8.67 2.81
N VAL A 41 4.34 9.87 2.21
CA VAL A 41 5.49 10.62 1.68
C VAL A 41 6.41 11.10 2.80
N ASN A 42 5.86 11.34 4.00
CA ASN A 42 6.63 11.75 5.17
C ASN A 42 6.93 10.58 6.12
N ALA A 43 6.53 9.36 5.76
CA ALA A 43 6.74 8.18 6.58
C ALA A 43 8.03 7.46 6.19
N SER A 44 8.78 7.00 7.19
CA SER A 44 9.92 6.11 7.00
C SER A 44 9.46 4.67 7.12
N PHE A 45 9.78 3.85 6.12
CA PHE A 45 9.49 2.41 6.12
C PHE A 45 10.80 1.65 6.34
N SER A 46 10.83 0.71 7.30
CA SER A 46 12.00 -0.13 7.51
C SER A 46 12.22 -1.06 6.31
N PRO A 47 13.47 -1.46 6.02
CA PRO A 47 13.75 -2.46 4.98
C PRO A 47 13.00 -3.78 5.21
N GLU A 48 12.83 -4.19 6.47
CA GLU A 48 12.09 -5.40 6.87
C GLU A 48 10.61 -5.31 6.50
N LEU A 49 9.98 -4.16 6.73
CA LEU A 49 8.60 -3.89 6.32
C LEU A 49 8.46 -3.90 4.79
N LEU A 50 9.40 -3.29 4.08
CA LEU A 50 9.40 -3.28 2.62
C LEU A 50 9.61 -4.68 2.04
N ALA A 51 10.41 -5.52 2.69
CA ALA A 51 10.65 -6.90 2.28
C ALA A 51 9.39 -7.79 2.40
N GLN A 52 8.45 -7.43 3.28
CA GLN A 52 7.18 -8.14 3.41
C GLN A 52 6.20 -7.84 2.27
N VAL A 53 6.43 -6.78 1.48
CA VAL A 53 5.56 -6.43 0.35
C VAL A 53 5.74 -7.47 -0.77
N PRO A 54 4.68 -8.16 -1.22
CA PRO A 54 4.74 -9.09 -2.32
C PRO A 54 5.33 -8.43 -3.58
N ALA A 55 6.24 -9.11 -4.26
CA ALA A 55 6.93 -8.57 -5.45
C ALA A 55 5.97 -8.03 -6.51
N ALA A 56 4.81 -8.67 -6.68
CA ALA A 56 3.78 -8.24 -7.63
C ALA A 56 3.15 -6.87 -7.27
N SER A 57 3.14 -6.50 -5.99
CA SER A 57 2.54 -5.27 -5.43
C SER A 57 3.55 -4.15 -5.18
N GLN A 58 4.85 -4.45 -5.22
CA GLN A 58 5.90 -3.45 -5.03
C GLN A 58 5.78 -2.34 -6.09
N ARG A 59 5.89 -1.09 -5.62
CA ARG A 59 5.71 0.14 -6.43
C ARG A 59 4.34 0.26 -7.12
N LYS A 60 3.33 -0.52 -6.70
CA LYS A 60 1.96 -0.47 -7.24
C LYS A 60 0.89 -0.13 -6.20
N ALA A 61 1.10 -0.52 -4.94
CA ALA A 61 0.18 -0.22 -3.84
C ALA A 61 0.95 0.34 -2.64
N CYS A 62 0.35 1.29 -1.92
CA CYS A 62 0.93 1.86 -0.70
C CYS A 62 0.70 0.94 0.50
N ILE A 63 1.64 0.92 1.44
CA ILE A 63 1.45 0.33 2.77
C ILE A 63 0.58 1.28 3.59
N CYS A 64 -0.42 0.77 4.33
CA CYS A 64 -1.27 1.61 5.18
C CYS A 64 -0.55 2.05 6.48
N GLN A 65 -1.04 3.12 7.09
CA GLN A 65 -0.45 3.68 8.31
C GLN A 65 -0.43 2.67 9.46
N ALA A 66 -1.48 1.85 9.59
CA ALA A 66 -1.55 0.82 10.62
C ALA A 66 -0.43 -0.23 10.48
N CYS A 67 -0.11 -0.67 9.27
CA CYS A 67 1.01 -1.59 9.03
C CYS A 67 2.36 -0.90 9.25
N ALA A 68 2.50 0.35 8.80
CA ALA A 68 3.73 1.12 9.02
C ALA A 68 4.02 1.33 10.53
N THR A 69 2.98 1.60 11.33
CA THR A 69 3.11 1.79 12.78
C THR A 69 3.31 0.47 13.51
N LYS A 70 2.67 -0.64 13.09
CA LYS A 70 2.85 -1.95 13.73
C LYS A 70 4.31 -2.42 13.69
N GLU A 71 4.99 -2.26 12.56
CA GLU A 71 6.41 -2.63 12.46
C GLU A 71 7.32 -1.72 13.29
N ALA A 72 6.97 -0.45 13.48
CA ALA A 72 7.77 0.48 14.29
C ALA A 72 7.75 0.15 15.80
N HIS A 73 6.85 -0.74 16.24
CA HIS A 73 6.72 -1.19 17.63
C HIS A 73 7.13 -2.67 17.82
N GLY A 74 7.74 -3.29 16.81
CA GLY A 74 8.26 -4.67 16.83
C GLY A 74 9.71 -4.75 17.29
#